data_AF-A0A7D4YBH5-F1
#
_entry.id   AF-A0A7D4YBH5-F1
#
_cell.length_a   1.000
_cell.length_b   1.000
_cell.length_c   1.000
_cell.angle_alpha   90.00
_cell.angle_beta   90.00
_cell.angle_gamma   90.00
#
_symmetry.space_group_name_H-M   'P 1'
#
loop_
_entity.id
_entity.type
_entity.pdbx_description
1 polymer ?
#
loop_
_entity_poly.entity_id
_entity_poly.type
_entity_poly.pdbx_seq_one_letter_code
_entity_poly.pdbx_strand_id
1 'polypeptide(L)'
;MDIDWTQESVAGVTLVRARLRNERATDRRVSLRNRLDGPVLPPRRHGTPEAGWDRGGVTTVVPAGDTVALGYACPAATAEPPVTVEEVDPADGSTSDSTPEAAVRDLGDHRPPRAVLGGENDGGRREPTESDPRCPTSDDVPNAPDERQKPQRSASLPDDAESLLDRYRTRIRTAEALNAAGIVEATTLLDANGGLGGVESLAVGLDADARELRTVARLADALADRAVATAPPTDALRRLS
;
A
#
# COMPACT_ATOMS: atom_id res chain seq x y z
N MET A 1 -4.52 30.64 -8.29
CA MET A 1 -4.67 29.26 -7.80
C MET A 1 -6.15 29.07 -7.86
N ASP A 2 -6.56 28.27 -8.83
CA ASP A 2 -7.95 28.20 -9.21
C ASP A 2 -8.47 26.82 -8.82
N ILE A 3 -9.66 26.80 -8.24
CA ILE A 3 -10.31 25.58 -7.80
C ILE A 3 -11.60 25.40 -8.57
N ASP A 4 -11.71 24.25 -9.22
CA ASP A 4 -12.94 23.74 -9.83
C ASP A 4 -13.39 22.53 -9.00
N TRP A 5 -14.69 22.41 -8.73
CA TRP A 5 -15.20 21.31 -7.94
C TRP A 5 -16.54 20.81 -8.48
N THR A 6 -16.77 19.52 -8.28
CA THR A 6 -18.06 18.87 -8.51
C THR A 6 -18.39 18.02 -7.28
N GLN A 7 -19.67 17.90 -6.97
CA GLN A 7 -20.13 17.02 -5.91
C GLN A 7 -21.31 16.17 -6.39
N GLU A 8 -21.41 14.97 -5.86
CA GLU A 8 -22.44 14.00 -6.22
C GLU A 8 -22.82 13.21 -4.97
N SER A 9 -24.12 13.07 -4.70
CA SER A 9 -24.61 12.25 -3.58
C SER A 9 -24.92 10.84 -4.07
N VAL A 10 -24.29 9.83 -3.47
CA VAL A 10 -24.45 8.41 -3.80
C VAL A 10 -24.60 7.62 -2.51
N ALA A 11 -25.71 6.88 -2.38
CA ALA A 11 -25.96 5.99 -1.24
C ALA A 11 -25.79 6.64 0.16
N GLY A 12 -26.18 7.92 0.30
CA GLY A 12 -26.07 8.66 1.57
C GLY A 12 -24.67 9.24 1.86
N VAL A 13 -23.76 9.18 0.88
CA VAL A 13 -22.42 9.75 0.96
C VAL A 13 -22.23 10.75 -0.18
N THR A 14 -21.70 11.92 0.12
CA THR A 14 -21.34 12.92 -0.89
C THR A 14 -19.90 12.68 -1.35
N LEU A 15 -19.73 12.41 -2.64
CA LEU A 15 -18.45 12.37 -3.33
C LEU A 15 -18.10 13.76 -3.82
N VAL A 16 -16.97 14.29 -3.36
CA VAL A 16 -16.45 15.60 -3.78
C VAL A 16 -15.21 15.36 -4.64
N ARG A 17 -15.19 16.00 -5.80
CA ARG A 17 -14.05 15.98 -6.73
C ARG A 17 -13.60 17.42 -6.93
N ALA A 18 -12.35 17.72 -6.61
CA ALA A 18 -11.76 19.05 -6.76
C ALA A 18 -10.57 18.99 -7.73
N ARG A 19 -10.41 20.02 -8.55
CA ARG A 19 -9.27 20.24 -9.44
C ARG A 19 -8.62 21.55 -9.07
N LEU A 20 -7.35 21.48 -8.68
CA LEU A 20 -6.52 22.62 -8.35
C LEU A 20 -5.60 22.94 -9.51
N ARG A 21 -5.68 24.16 -10.04
CA ARG A 21 -4.82 24.65 -11.10
C ARG A 21 -3.85 25.70 -10.57
N ASN A 22 -2.56 25.44 -10.74
CA ASN A 22 -1.49 26.37 -10.38
C ASN A 22 -0.94 27.06 -11.63
N GLU A 23 -1.41 28.27 -11.92
CA GLU A 23 -0.88 29.08 -13.03
C GLU A 23 0.44 29.80 -12.68
N ARG A 24 0.98 29.59 -11.47
CA ARG A 24 2.25 30.21 -11.06
C ARG A 24 3.43 29.39 -11.58
N ALA A 25 4.58 30.07 -11.72
CA ALA A 25 5.85 29.47 -12.11
C ALA A 25 6.58 28.74 -10.96
N THR A 26 5.95 28.60 -9.79
CA THR A 26 6.52 27.92 -8.62
C THR A 26 5.54 26.91 -8.06
N ASP A 27 6.06 25.83 -7.49
CA ASP A 27 5.26 24.83 -6.78
C ASP A 27 4.55 25.46 -5.57
N ARG A 28 3.32 25.02 -5.32
CA ARG A 28 2.48 25.54 -4.24
C ARG A 28 1.92 24.43 -3.38
N ARG A 29 2.15 24.52 -2.08
CA ARG A 29 1.45 23.70 -1.09
C ARG A 29 0.08 24.33 -0.83
N VAL A 30 -0.98 23.55 -0.97
CA VAL A 30 -2.37 24.00 -0.84
C VAL A 30 -3.07 23.15 0.19
N SER A 31 -3.68 23.79 1.19
CA SER A 31 -4.55 23.13 2.17
C SER A 31 -6.01 23.38 1.79
N LEU A 32 -6.73 22.29 1.51
CA LEU A 32 -8.16 22.28 1.21
C LEU A 32 -8.92 21.82 2.43
N ARG A 33 -10.00 22.53 2.75
CA ARG A 33 -10.89 22.22 3.87
C ARG A 33 -12.28 21.83 3.39
N ASN A 34 -12.77 20.69 3.88
CA ASN A 34 -14.14 20.25 3.68
C ASN A 34 -15.11 21.14 4.46
N ARG A 35 -16.20 21.56 3.82
CA ARG A 35 -17.29 22.34 4.43
C ARG A 35 -18.55 21.55 4.67
N LEU A 36 -18.57 20.28 4.27
CA LEU A 36 -19.69 19.39 4.55
C LEU A 36 -19.68 19.01 6.03
N ASP A 37 -20.86 18.89 6.64
CA ASP A 37 -21.05 18.58 8.07
C ASP A 37 -20.81 17.09 8.37
N GLY A 38 -19.63 16.58 8.02
CA GLY A 38 -19.25 15.20 8.22
C GLY A 38 -17.73 14.97 8.09
N PRO A 39 -17.24 13.82 8.55
CA PRO A 39 -15.83 13.47 8.45
C PRO A 39 -15.40 13.32 6.99
N VAL A 40 -14.17 13.72 6.68
CA VAL A 40 -13.54 13.41 5.39
C VAL A 40 -13.15 11.93 5.36
N LEU A 41 -13.62 11.23 4.34
CA LEU A 41 -13.26 9.86 4.02
C LEU A 41 -12.27 9.90 2.85
N PRO A 42 -10.96 9.84 3.13
CA PRO A 42 -9.95 9.94 2.09
C PRO A 42 -9.89 8.67 1.23
N PRO A 43 -9.40 8.78 -0.01
CA PRO A 43 -9.12 7.63 -0.84
C PRO A 43 -8.07 6.75 -0.14
N ARG A 44 -8.28 5.42 -0.19
CA ARG A 44 -7.41 4.45 0.47
C ARG A 44 -6.72 3.58 -0.57
N ARG A 45 -5.41 3.37 -0.39
CA ARG A 45 -4.63 2.37 -1.14
C ARG A 45 -4.20 1.29 -0.14
N HIS A 46 -4.63 0.06 -0.37
CA HIS A 46 -4.39 -1.07 0.54
C HIS A 46 -4.87 -0.82 1.99
N GLY A 47 -6.00 -0.12 2.14
CA GLY A 47 -6.57 0.21 3.46
C GLY A 47 -5.97 1.45 4.13
N THR A 48 -4.82 1.94 3.66
CA THR A 48 -4.16 3.14 4.18
C THR A 48 -4.66 4.40 3.45
N PRO A 49 -5.06 5.46 4.17
CA PRO A 49 -5.35 6.76 3.57
C PRO A 49 -4.19 7.25 2.72
N GLU A 50 -4.49 7.85 1.56
CA GLU A 50 -3.49 8.54 0.76
C GLU A 50 -2.81 9.66 1.57
N ALA A 51 -1.54 9.95 1.27
CA ALA A 51 -0.77 10.94 2.00
C ALA A 51 -1.36 12.35 1.83
N GLY A 52 -1.23 13.17 2.88
CA GLY A 52 -1.72 14.55 2.88
C GLY A 52 -3.18 14.72 3.32
N TRP A 53 -3.92 13.63 3.55
CA TRP A 53 -5.29 13.68 4.06
C TRP A 53 -5.35 13.66 5.58
N ASP A 54 -6.21 14.50 6.15
CA ASP A 54 -6.59 14.47 7.57
C ASP A 54 -8.12 14.34 7.74
N ARG A 55 -8.63 14.56 8.95
CA ARG A 55 -10.08 14.45 9.23
C ARG A 55 -10.92 15.59 8.64
N GLY A 56 -10.31 16.74 8.34
CA GLY A 56 -10.95 17.97 7.89
C GLY A 56 -10.66 18.32 6.43
N GLY A 57 -9.70 17.68 5.78
CA GLY A 57 -9.28 18.08 4.45
C GLY A 57 -8.03 17.38 3.92
N VAL A 58 -7.38 18.06 2.98
CA VAL A 58 -6.16 17.58 2.32
C VAL A 58 -5.17 18.71 2.11
N THR A 59 -3.91 18.45 2.45
CA THR A 59 -2.77 19.29 2.08
C THR A 59 -2.00 18.59 0.96
N THR A 60 -1.90 19.23 -0.20
CA THR A 60 -1.19 18.70 -1.36
C THR A 60 -0.25 19.74 -1.97
N VAL A 61 0.73 19.29 -2.75
CA VAL A 61 1.58 20.16 -3.56
C VAL A 61 1.08 20.15 -5.00
N VAL A 62 0.81 21.33 -5.54
CA VAL A 62 0.43 21.55 -6.94
C VAL A 62 1.66 22.10 -7.68
N PRO A 63 2.25 21.32 -8.61
CA PRO A 63 3.43 21.75 -9.35
C PRO A 63 3.18 23.04 -10.15
N ALA A 64 4.25 23.77 -10.44
CA ALA A 64 4.22 24.99 -11.25
C ALA A 64 3.59 24.72 -12.63
N GLY A 65 2.61 25.54 -13.03
CA GLY A 65 1.93 25.44 -14.32
C GLY A 65 1.02 24.21 -14.49
N ASP A 66 0.86 23.37 -13.46
CA ASP A 66 0.17 22.09 -13.56
C ASP A 66 -1.18 22.07 -12.81
N THR A 67 -1.93 20.99 -12.97
CA THR A 67 -3.24 20.75 -12.35
C THR A 67 -3.25 19.43 -11.58
N VAL A 68 -3.71 19.48 -10.33
CA VAL A 68 -3.87 18.30 -9.47
C VAL A 68 -5.35 18.02 -9.23
N ALA A 69 -5.76 16.78 -9.47
CA ALA A 69 -7.11 16.32 -9.16
C ALA A 69 -7.14 15.58 -7.82
N LEU A 70 -8.14 15.89 -6.99
CA LEU A 70 -8.36 15.33 -5.66
C LEU A 70 -9.80 14.84 -5.56
N GLY A 71 -10.02 13.73 -4.88
CA GLY A 71 -11.34 13.18 -4.64
C GLY A 71 -11.47 12.62 -3.24
N TYR A 72 -12.58 12.90 -2.57
CA TYR A 72 -12.89 12.34 -1.26
C TYR A 72 -14.39 12.13 -1.09
N ALA A 73 -14.74 11.36 -0.07
CA ALA A 73 -16.12 11.11 0.30
C ALA A 73 -16.43 11.78 1.66
N CYS A 74 -17.68 12.16 1.87
CA CYS A 74 -18.16 12.69 3.16
C CYS A 74 -19.58 12.19 3.42
N PRO A 75 -19.88 11.54 4.57
CA PRO A 75 -21.21 11.07 4.90
C PRO A 75 -22.08 12.22 5.44
N ALA A 76 -22.21 13.27 4.64
CA ALA A 76 -23.02 14.46 4.90
C ALA A 76 -23.74 14.88 3.63
N ALA A 77 -24.81 15.68 3.78
CA ALA A 77 -25.52 16.23 2.64
C ALA A 77 -24.63 17.18 1.84
N THR A 78 -24.91 17.33 0.54
CA THR A 78 -24.22 18.28 -0.34
C THR A 78 -24.39 19.71 0.15
N ALA A 79 -23.32 20.51 0.11
CA ALA A 79 -23.35 21.94 0.40
C ALA A 79 -22.55 22.70 -0.66
N GLU A 80 -22.85 23.99 -0.86
CA GLU A 80 -22.18 24.83 -1.85
C GLU A 80 -21.54 26.05 -1.17
N PRO A 81 -20.20 26.23 -1.23
CA PRO A 81 -19.21 25.32 -1.82
C PRO A 81 -18.90 24.13 -0.89
N PRO A 82 -18.65 22.91 -1.41
CA PRO A 82 -18.33 21.73 -0.60
C PRO A 82 -16.90 21.77 -0.04
N VAL A 83 -16.00 22.51 -0.69
CA VAL A 83 -14.59 22.61 -0.33
C VAL A 83 -14.11 24.05 -0.52
N THR A 84 -13.20 24.49 0.34
CA THR A 84 -12.54 25.80 0.22
C THR A 84 -11.04 25.67 0.36
N VAL A 85 -10.30 26.52 -0.36
CA VAL A 85 -8.86 26.69 -0.18
C VAL A 85 -8.65 27.54 1.07
N GLU A 86 -7.97 26.97 2.08
CA GLU A 86 -7.68 27.65 3.35
C GLU A 86 -6.29 28.32 3.31
N GLU A 87 -5.30 27.64 2.75
CA GLU A 87 -3.91 28.09 2.75
C GLU A 87 -3.20 27.75 1.43
N VAL A 88 -2.30 28.64 0.98
CA VAL A 88 -1.49 28.48 -0.23
C VAL A 88 -0.08 29.01 0.01
N ASP A 89 0.88 28.11 0.23
CA ASP A 89 2.28 28.44 0.51
C ASP A 89 3.21 28.07 -0.65
N PRO A 90 4.36 28.75 -0.82
CA PRO A 90 5.43 28.25 -1.67
C PRO A 90 5.94 26.89 -1.16
N ALA A 91 6.04 25.89 -2.04
CA ALA A 91 6.53 24.56 -1.63
C ALA A 91 8.02 24.58 -1.16
N ASP A 92 8.81 25.54 -1.67
CA ASP A 92 10.24 25.70 -1.36
C ASP A 92 10.54 26.46 -0.05
N GLY A 93 9.51 26.77 0.75
CA GLY A 93 9.60 27.71 1.86
C GLY A 93 9.03 27.21 3.18
N SER A 94 9.27 25.96 3.56
CA SER A 94 9.15 25.55 4.96
C SER A 94 10.01 24.32 5.23
N THR A 95 11.26 24.58 5.63
CA THR A 95 11.92 23.75 6.63
C THR A 95 11.09 23.86 7.90
N SER A 96 9.98 23.13 7.97
CA SER A 96 9.42 22.80 9.28
C SER A 96 10.50 22.00 9.96
N ASP A 97 11.11 22.60 10.98
CA ASP A 97 11.96 21.95 11.99
C ASP A 97 11.14 20.91 12.80
N SER A 98 10.28 20.13 12.15
CA SER A 98 9.74 18.89 12.71
C SER A 98 10.81 17.81 12.54
N THR A 99 11.92 18.03 13.23
CA THR A 99 12.85 16.96 13.55
C THR A 99 12.09 15.90 14.34
N PRO A 100 12.34 14.60 14.12
CA PRO A 100 11.67 13.52 14.86
C PRO A 100 11.81 13.69 16.37
N GLU A 101 12.88 14.34 16.85
CA GLU A 101 13.07 14.71 18.25
C GLU A 101 12.04 15.72 18.77
N ALA A 102 11.60 16.68 17.94
CA ALA A 102 10.56 17.63 18.30
C ALA A 102 9.19 16.94 18.42
N ALA A 103 8.88 15.98 17.54
CA ALA A 103 7.64 15.21 17.58
C ALA A 103 7.56 14.27 18.80
N VAL A 104 8.68 13.66 19.22
CA VAL A 104 8.73 12.82 20.43
C VAL A 104 8.52 13.63 21.71
N ARG A 105 9.02 14.88 21.75
CA ARG A 105 8.83 15.76 22.91
C ARG A 105 7.36 16.21 23.05
N ASP A 106 6.63 16.33 21.95
CA ASP A 106 5.23 16.75 21.92
C ASP A 106 4.26 15.63 22.38
N LEU A 107 4.64 14.37 22.21
CA LEU A 107 3.84 13.22 22.70
C LEU A 107 3.80 13.11 24.24
N GLY A 108 4.74 13.71 24.97
CA GLY A 108 4.76 13.63 26.44
C GLY A 108 4.93 12.21 26.99
N ASP A 109 4.98 12.10 28.32
CA ASP A 109 5.24 10.83 29.01
C ASP A 109 3.96 9.99 29.12
N HIS A 110 3.72 9.12 28.12
CA HIS A 110 2.57 8.22 28.07
C HIS A 110 2.73 6.99 28.98
N ARG A 111 3.07 7.19 30.26
CA ARG A 111 3.05 6.07 31.21
C ARG A 111 1.60 5.69 31.53
N PRO A 112 1.16 4.45 31.22
CA PRO A 112 -0.15 3.98 31.65
C PRO A 112 -0.22 3.96 33.19
N PRO A 113 -1.40 4.20 33.80
CA PRO A 113 -1.58 4.13 35.24
C PRO A 113 -1.10 2.79 35.78
N ARG A 114 -0.44 2.79 36.96
CA ARG A 114 0.12 1.59 37.62
C ARG A 114 -0.89 0.44 37.77
N ALA A 115 -2.18 0.72 37.79
CA ALA A 115 -3.25 -0.27 37.83
C ALA A 115 -3.34 -1.17 36.58
N VAL A 116 -2.74 -0.78 35.45
CA VAL A 116 -2.72 -1.56 34.20
C VAL A 116 -1.55 -2.55 34.17
N LEU A 117 -0.51 -2.30 34.97
CA LEU A 117 0.57 -3.26 35.18
C LEU A 117 0.12 -4.22 36.27
N GLY A 118 -0.52 -5.33 35.85
CA GLY A 118 -0.96 -6.40 36.74
C GLY A 118 0.09 -6.71 37.78
N GLY A 119 -0.25 -6.45 39.04
CA GLY A 119 0.56 -6.82 40.18
C GLY A 119 0.37 -8.30 40.44
N GLU A 120 1.41 -9.10 40.20
CA GLU A 120 1.60 -10.43 40.76
C GLU A 120 3.09 -10.74 40.69
N ASN A 121 3.82 -10.29 41.71
CA ASN A 121 5.03 -10.95 42.16
C ASN A 121 5.28 -10.57 43.60
N ASP A 122 4.56 -11.25 44.49
CA ASP A 122 5.02 -11.47 45.85
C ASP A 122 4.99 -12.96 46.17
N GLY A 123 6.08 -13.42 46.79
CA GLY A 123 6.14 -14.66 47.56
C GLY A 123 6.54 -15.94 46.82
N GLY A 124 7.80 -16.36 46.94
CA GLY A 124 8.13 -17.75 46.60
C GLY A 124 9.58 -18.19 46.65
N ARG A 125 10.34 -17.85 47.71
CA ARG A 125 11.59 -18.52 48.06
C ARG A 125 11.43 -20.05 48.01
N ARG A 126 12.23 -20.74 47.18
CA ARG A 126 12.71 -22.12 47.42
C ARG A 126 13.95 -22.39 46.56
N GLU A 127 15.08 -22.52 47.25
CA GLU A 127 16.35 -23.04 46.75
C GLU A 127 16.17 -24.49 46.27
N PRO A 128 16.71 -24.88 45.10
CA PRO A 128 16.85 -26.29 44.75
C PRO A 128 18.16 -26.81 45.35
N THR A 129 18.04 -27.80 46.22
CA THR A 129 19.12 -28.57 46.81
C THR A 129 19.82 -29.41 45.74
N GLU A 130 21.14 -29.29 45.66
CA GLU A 130 22.04 -30.24 45.00
C GLU A 130 21.81 -31.65 45.51
N SER A 131 21.64 -32.62 44.60
CA SER A 131 22.01 -34.03 44.81
C SER A 131 22.14 -34.78 43.48
N ASP A 132 23.40 -35.00 43.11
CA ASP A 132 23.98 -36.20 42.48
C ASP A 132 23.59 -36.61 41.03
N PRO A 133 24.49 -36.45 40.04
CA PRO A 133 24.42 -37.12 38.75
C PRO A 133 25.28 -38.38 38.75
N ARG A 134 24.64 -39.56 38.68
CA ARG A 134 25.32 -40.79 38.25
C ARG A 134 25.24 -40.94 36.73
N CYS A 135 26.38 -40.89 36.07
CA CYS A 135 26.59 -41.53 34.76
C CYS A 135 26.64 -43.07 34.92
N PRO A 136 26.32 -43.84 33.87
CA PRO A 136 27.43 -44.31 33.03
C PRO A 136 27.15 -44.36 31.51
N THR A 137 28.12 -43.86 30.76
CA THR A 137 28.79 -44.43 29.57
C THR A 137 28.04 -45.43 28.68
N SER A 138 27.94 -45.15 27.38
CA SER A 138 28.87 -45.74 26.39
C SER A 138 28.60 -45.18 25.00
N ASP A 139 29.69 -45.05 24.28
CA ASP A 139 29.80 -44.73 22.87
C ASP A 139 28.86 -45.57 22.00
N ASP A 140 28.12 -44.91 21.12
CA ASP A 140 27.85 -45.49 19.81
C ASP A 140 27.69 -44.39 18.77
N VAL A 141 28.48 -44.50 17.71
CA VAL A 141 28.66 -43.53 16.63
C VAL A 141 27.54 -43.72 15.59
N PRO A 142 26.87 -42.65 15.14
CA PRO A 142 26.28 -42.67 13.81
C PRO A 142 26.85 -41.58 12.92
N ASN A 143 27.53 -42.06 11.88
CA ASN A 143 27.64 -41.55 10.52
C ASN A 143 27.40 -40.06 10.23
N ALA A 144 28.40 -39.52 9.55
CA ALA A 144 28.44 -38.23 8.86
C ALA A 144 27.11 -37.84 8.20
N PRO A 145 26.65 -36.58 8.36
CA PRO A 145 25.62 -36.04 7.51
C PRO A 145 26.23 -35.72 6.14
N ASP A 146 25.65 -36.38 5.13
CA ASP A 146 25.87 -36.16 3.72
C ASP A 146 25.78 -34.66 3.37
N GLU A 147 26.71 -34.22 2.54
CA GLU A 147 26.88 -32.84 2.17
C GLU A 147 25.73 -32.36 1.28
N ARG A 148 25.04 -31.31 1.75
CA ARG A 148 24.55 -30.20 0.91
C ARG A 148 23.51 -30.56 -0.17
N GLN A 149 22.35 -31.06 0.24
CA GLN A 149 21.13 -30.58 -0.43
C GLN A 149 20.81 -29.18 0.13
N LYS A 150 21.34 -28.14 -0.55
CA LYS A 150 20.81 -26.78 -0.36
C LYS A 150 19.30 -26.87 -0.66
N PRO A 151 18.41 -26.51 0.28
CA PRO A 151 17.00 -26.37 -0.07
C PRO A 151 16.93 -25.29 -1.14
N GLN A 152 16.68 -25.70 -2.39
CA GLN A 152 16.22 -24.77 -3.41
C GLN A 152 14.88 -24.28 -2.87
N ARG A 153 14.88 -23.10 -2.24
CA ARG A 153 13.63 -22.43 -1.91
C ARG A 153 12.88 -22.33 -3.22
N SER A 154 11.80 -23.10 -3.34
CA SER A 154 10.83 -22.94 -4.41
C SER A 154 10.54 -21.45 -4.49
N ALA A 155 10.88 -20.82 -5.61
CA ALA A 155 10.62 -19.41 -5.83
C ALA A 155 9.12 -19.24 -6.08
N SER A 156 8.32 -19.45 -5.05
CA SER A 156 6.90 -19.20 -5.07
C SER A 156 6.70 -17.69 -4.99
N LEU A 157 5.78 -17.21 -5.82
CA LEU A 157 5.33 -15.83 -5.77
C LEU A 157 4.60 -15.58 -4.45
N PRO A 158 4.58 -14.35 -3.94
CA PRO A 158 3.69 -13.98 -2.85
C PRO A 158 2.22 -14.21 -3.23
N ASP A 159 1.40 -14.67 -2.27
CA ASP A 159 -0.02 -14.98 -2.49
C ASP A 159 -0.81 -13.82 -3.12
N ASP A 160 -0.49 -12.57 -2.74
CA ASP A 160 -1.09 -11.36 -3.30
C ASP A 160 -0.73 -11.17 -4.78
N ALA A 161 0.53 -11.47 -5.15
CA ALA A 161 0.99 -11.38 -6.53
C ALA A 161 0.36 -12.50 -7.38
N GLU A 162 0.20 -13.70 -6.83
CA GLU A 162 -0.46 -14.80 -7.51
C GLU A 162 -1.95 -14.49 -7.74
N SER A 163 -2.65 -14.00 -6.72
CA SER A 163 -4.05 -13.57 -6.82
C SER A 163 -4.26 -12.47 -7.86
N LEU A 164 -3.33 -11.52 -7.93
CA LEU A 164 -3.32 -10.47 -8.95
C LEU A 164 -3.14 -11.06 -10.37
N LEU A 165 -2.17 -11.96 -10.55
CA LEU A 165 -1.91 -12.61 -11.83
C LEU A 165 -3.09 -13.47 -12.30
N ASP A 166 -3.78 -14.15 -11.39
CA ASP A 166 -4.97 -14.94 -11.70
C ASP A 166 -6.13 -14.11 -12.25
N ARG A 167 -6.24 -12.85 -11.80
CA ARG A 167 -7.21 -11.90 -12.38
C ARG A 167 -6.91 -11.59 -13.84
N TYR A 168 -5.65 -11.35 -14.20
CA TYR A 168 -5.26 -11.15 -15.60
C TYR A 168 -5.46 -12.42 -16.43
N ARG A 169 -5.04 -13.58 -15.91
CA ARG A 169 -5.22 -14.88 -16.57
C ARG A 169 -6.68 -15.17 -16.87
N THR A 170 -7.58 -14.86 -15.94
CA THR A 170 -9.02 -15.05 -16.11
C THR A 170 -9.55 -14.21 -17.28
N ARG A 171 -9.22 -12.90 -17.33
CA ARG A 171 -9.67 -12.03 -18.42
C ARG A 171 -9.10 -12.44 -19.78
N ILE A 172 -7.83 -12.84 -19.83
CA ILE A 172 -7.19 -13.35 -21.05
C ILE A 172 -7.92 -14.60 -21.54
N ARG A 173 -8.18 -15.58 -20.66
CA ARG A 173 -8.95 -16.78 -21.00
C ARG A 173 -10.34 -16.47 -21.53
N THR A 174 -11.03 -15.48 -20.94
CA THR A 174 -12.34 -15.05 -21.43
C THR A 174 -12.26 -14.52 -22.86
N ALA A 175 -11.26 -13.70 -23.17
CA ALA A 175 -11.08 -13.18 -24.53
C ALA A 175 -10.62 -14.25 -25.52
N GLU A 176 -9.77 -15.18 -25.10
CA GLU A 176 -9.40 -16.35 -25.90
C GLU A 176 -10.62 -17.21 -26.22
N ALA A 177 -11.49 -17.45 -25.24
CA ALA A 177 -12.74 -18.19 -25.44
C ALA A 177 -13.69 -17.47 -26.42
N LEU A 178 -13.82 -16.14 -26.31
CA LEU A 178 -14.59 -15.33 -27.26
C LEU A 178 -14.02 -15.42 -28.70
N ASN A 179 -12.70 -15.44 -28.84
CA ASN A 179 -12.03 -15.54 -30.15
C ASN A 179 -12.12 -16.95 -30.77
N ALA A 180 -12.20 -17.99 -29.93
CA ALA A 180 -12.30 -19.38 -30.38
C ALA A 180 -13.75 -19.85 -30.61
N ALA A 181 -14.75 -19.14 -30.07
CA ALA A 181 -16.15 -19.54 -30.13
C ALA A 181 -16.76 -19.42 -31.54
N GLY A 182 -17.57 -20.42 -31.92
CA GLY A 182 -18.45 -20.33 -33.10
C GLY A 182 -19.62 -19.36 -32.87
N ILE A 183 -20.35 -18.99 -33.93
CA ILE A 183 -21.39 -17.93 -33.91
C ILE A 183 -22.43 -18.12 -32.79
N VAL A 184 -22.85 -19.36 -32.50
CA VAL A 184 -23.87 -19.67 -31.49
C VAL A 184 -23.29 -19.55 -30.07
N GLU A 185 -22.10 -20.08 -29.81
CA GLU A 185 -21.42 -19.89 -28.52
C GLU A 185 -21.03 -18.42 -28.30
N ALA A 186 -20.66 -17.71 -29.37
CA ALA A 186 -20.32 -16.31 -29.33
C ALA A 186 -21.49 -15.46 -28.80
N THR A 187 -22.74 -15.76 -29.17
CA THR A 187 -23.91 -15.04 -28.60
C THR A 187 -24.07 -15.26 -27.09
N THR A 188 -23.90 -16.50 -26.60
CA THR A 188 -23.99 -16.78 -25.16
C THR A 188 -22.85 -16.13 -24.36
N LEU A 189 -21.64 -16.12 -24.93
CA LEU A 189 -20.50 -15.44 -24.34
C LEU A 189 -20.64 -13.92 -24.41
N LEU A 190 -21.25 -13.37 -25.47
CA LEU A 190 -21.55 -11.95 -25.56
C LEU A 190 -22.46 -11.52 -24.42
N ASP A 191 -23.58 -12.24 -24.22
CA ASP A 191 -24.53 -11.94 -23.15
C ASP A 191 -23.87 -12.04 -21.77
N ALA A 192 -23.05 -13.07 -21.54
CA ALA A 192 -22.30 -13.23 -20.29
C ALA A 192 -21.30 -12.10 -20.00
N ASN A 193 -20.84 -11.39 -21.05
CA ASN A 193 -19.91 -10.28 -20.93
C ASN A 193 -20.59 -8.89 -21.03
N GLY A 194 -21.93 -8.81 -21.05
CA GLY A 194 -22.65 -7.54 -21.17
C GLY A 194 -22.84 -7.05 -22.61
N GLY A 195 -22.86 -7.98 -23.56
CA GLY A 195 -23.03 -7.71 -24.99
C GLY A 195 -21.78 -7.14 -25.66
N LEU A 196 -21.98 -6.56 -26.85
CA LEU A 196 -20.88 -6.04 -27.68
C LEU A 196 -20.06 -4.96 -26.95
N GLY A 197 -20.72 -4.02 -26.26
CA GLY A 197 -20.04 -2.97 -25.50
C GLY A 197 -19.20 -3.51 -24.33
N GLY A 198 -19.61 -4.65 -23.76
CA GLY A 198 -18.82 -5.38 -22.77
C GLY A 198 -17.56 -6.02 -23.36
N VAL A 199 -17.64 -6.56 -24.57
CA VAL A 199 -16.48 -7.10 -25.31
C VAL A 199 -15.52 -5.98 -25.74
N GLU A 200 -16.03 -4.83 -26.19
CA GLU A 200 -15.20 -3.66 -26.49
C GLU A 200 -14.49 -3.15 -25.24
N SER A 201 -15.19 -3.09 -24.10
CA SER A 201 -14.60 -2.74 -22.81
C SER A 201 -13.55 -3.76 -22.36
N LEU A 202 -13.78 -5.06 -22.60
CA LEU A 202 -12.82 -6.13 -22.34
C LEU A 202 -11.56 -5.95 -23.19
N ALA A 203 -11.68 -5.62 -24.47
CA ALA A 203 -10.53 -5.37 -25.35
C ALA A 203 -9.68 -4.17 -24.88
N VAL A 204 -10.33 -3.04 -24.56
CA VAL A 204 -9.63 -1.88 -23.96
C VAL A 204 -8.97 -2.25 -22.63
N GLY A 205 -9.64 -3.08 -21.82
CA GLY A 205 -9.09 -3.63 -20.58
C GLY A 205 -7.84 -4.46 -20.81
N LEU A 206 -7.81 -5.34 -21.81
CA LEU A 206 -6.65 -6.17 -22.13
C LEU A 206 -5.45 -5.36 -22.62
N ASP A 207 -5.67 -4.30 -23.38
CA ASP A 207 -4.59 -3.39 -23.78
C ASP A 207 -3.97 -2.66 -22.58
N ALA A 208 -4.80 -2.30 -21.60
CA ALA A 208 -4.33 -1.73 -20.34
C ALA A 208 -3.54 -2.76 -19.53
N ASP A 209 -4.06 -3.99 -19.41
CA ASP A 209 -3.41 -5.10 -18.71
C ASP A 209 -2.04 -5.42 -19.30
N ALA A 210 -1.96 -5.47 -20.64
CA ALA A 210 -0.71 -5.74 -21.32
C ALA A 210 0.33 -4.62 -21.08
N ARG A 211 -0.09 -3.37 -20.89
CA ARG A 211 0.81 -2.26 -20.52
C ARG A 211 1.26 -2.36 -19.07
N GLU A 212 0.36 -2.74 -18.18
CA GLU A 212 0.65 -2.92 -16.75
C GLU A 212 1.62 -4.08 -16.52
N LEU A 213 1.35 -5.26 -17.08
CA LEU A 213 2.20 -6.45 -16.96
C LEU A 213 3.62 -6.21 -17.50
N ARG A 214 3.77 -5.49 -18.62
CA ARG A 214 5.09 -5.08 -19.14
C ARG A 214 5.83 -4.13 -18.20
N THR A 215 5.10 -3.29 -17.47
CA THR A 215 5.69 -2.39 -16.48
C THR A 215 6.15 -3.15 -15.24
N VAL A 216 5.33 -4.09 -14.75
CA VAL A 216 5.70 -4.99 -13.65
C VAL A 216 6.94 -5.81 -14.00
N ALA A 217 6.99 -6.42 -15.19
CA ALA A 217 8.15 -7.20 -15.63
C ALA A 217 9.44 -6.37 -15.61
N ARG A 218 9.43 -5.16 -16.19
CA ARG A 218 10.60 -4.28 -16.20
C ARG A 218 11.08 -3.88 -14.80
N LEU A 219 10.14 -3.65 -13.88
CA LEU A 219 10.48 -3.33 -12.49
C LEU A 219 11.07 -4.53 -11.76
N ALA A 220 10.51 -5.72 -11.98
CA ALA A 220 11.02 -6.96 -11.40
C ALA A 220 12.44 -7.26 -11.89
N ASP A 221 12.71 -7.12 -13.19
CA ASP A 221 14.04 -7.29 -13.79
C ASP A 221 15.04 -6.30 -13.21
N ALA A 222 14.68 -5.01 -13.16
CA ALA A 222 15.55 -3.97 -12.59
C ALA A 222 15.89 -4.22 -11.11
N LEU A 223 14.94 -4.75 -10.33
CA LEU A 223 15.16 -5.11 -8.93
C LEU A 223 16.05 -6.36 -8.81
N ALA A 224 15.86 -7.35 -9.68
CA ALA A 224 16.70 -8.54 -9.72
C ALA A 224 18.16 -8.19 -10.04
N ASP A 225 18.38 -7.37 -11.07
CA ASP A 225 19.71 -6.88 -11.47
C ASP A 225 20.38 -6.13 -10.32
N ARG A 226 19.63 -5.25 -9.64
CA ARG A 226 20.15 -4.51 -8.48
C ARG A 226 20.51 -5.45 -7.34
N ALA A 227 19.69 -6.45 -7.04
CA ALA A 227 19.98 -7.41 -5.97
C ALA A 227 21.27 -8.19 -6.24
N VAL A 228 21.51 -8.58 -7.49
CA VAL A 228 22.77 -9.21 -7.92
C VAL A 228 23.96 -8.25 -7.73
N ALA A 229 23.82 -6.99 -8.14
CA ALA A 229 24.88 -6.00 -8.03
C ALA A 229 25.22 -5.61 -6.58
N THR A 230 24.26 -5.68 -5.66
CA THR A 230 24.45 -5.29 -4.24
C THR A 230 24.75 -6.46 -3.29
N ALA A 231 25.10 -7.64 -3.81
CA ALA A 231 25.40 -8.80 -2.97
C ALA A 231 26.55 -8.50 -1.98
N PRO A 232 26.37 -8.68 -0.65
CA PRO A 232 27.37 -8.33 0.33
C PRO A 232 28.64 -9.20 0.19
N PRO A 233 29.85 -8.66 0.45
CA PRO A 233 31.11 -9.40 0.30
C PRO A 233 31.34 -10.37 1.46
N THR A 234 30.47 -11.38 1.56
CA THR A 234 30.45 -12.35 2.67
C THR A 234 31.75 -13.13 2.82
N ASP A 235 32.47 -13.40 1.74
CA ASP A 235 33.76 -14.09 1.80
C ASP A 235 34.90 -13.22 2.35
N ALA A 236 34.86 -11.91 2.11
CA ALA A 236 35.82 -10.97 2.71
C ALA A 236 35.55 -10.84 4.22
N LEU A 237 34.27 -10.79 4.61
CA LEU A 237 33.87 -10.72 6.02
C LEU A 237 34.20 -12.01 6.80
N ARG A 238 34.06 -13.19 6.19
CA ARG A 238 34.42 -14.47 6.83
C ARG A 238 35.93 -14.60 7.08
N ARG A 239 36.79 -13.89 6.34
CA ARG A 239 38.25 -13.87 6.57
C ARG A 239 38.67 -12.99 7.77
N LEU A 240 37.76 -12.17 8.28
CA LEU A 240 38.01 -11.27 9.41
C LEU A 240 37.54 -11.85 10.76
N SER A 241 36.86 -13.00 10.76
CA SER A 241 36.43 -13.76 11.95
C SER A 241 37.35 -14.95 12.21
#